data_AF-A0A8J8JE45-F1
#
_entry.id   AF-A0A8J8JE45-F1
#
_cell.length_a   1.000
_cell.length_b   1.000
_cell.length_c   1.000
_cell.angle_alpha   90.00
_cell.angle_beta   90.00
_cell.angle_gamma   90.00
#
_symmetry.space_group_name_H-M   'P 1'
#
loop_
_entity.id
_entity.type
_entity.pdbx_description
1 polymer ?
#
loop_
_entity_poly.entity_id
_entity_poly.type
_entity_poly.pdbx_seq_one_letter_code
_entity_poly.pdbx_strand_id
1 'polypeptide(L)' 'MAEVKLIGVWKMFGDFAAVKDMNLHVKDGEFMILLGPSGCGKTTTLRMISG' A
#
# COMPACT_ATOMS: atom_id res chain seq x y z
N MET A 1 11.95 -9.31 13.34
CA MET A 1 11.23 -8.03 13.18
C MET A 1 9.78 -8.41 12.79
N ALA A 2 8.93 -7.50 12.29
CA ALA A 2 7.53 -7.80 11.97
C ALA A 2 7.30 -7.99 10.46
N GLU A 3 6.44 -8.95 10.11
CA GLU A 3 5.88 -9.14 8.76
C GLU A 3 4.78 -8.09 8.50
N VAL A 4 4.65 -7.60 7.25
CA VAL A 4 3.54 -6.72 6.83
C VAL A 4 2.74 -7.38 5.72
N LYS A 5 1.41 -7.48 5.91
CA LYS A 5 0.46 -8.00 4.92
C LYS A 5 -0.67 -7.00 4.66
N LEU A 6 -0.85 -6.62 3.40
CA LEU A 6 -2.05 -5.99 2.89
C LEU A 6 -2.86 -7.06 2.15
N ILE A 7 -4.12 -7.24 2.52
CA ILE A 7 -5.01 -8.27 1.94
C ILE A 7 -6.25 -7.56 1.42
N GLY A 8 -6.39 -7.49 0.10
CA GLY A 8 -7.52 -6.86 -0.58
C GLY A 8 -7.80 -5.43 -0.13
N VAL A 9 -6.76 -4.62 0.09
CA VAL A 9 -6.91 -3.28 0.70
C VAL A 9 -7.40 -2.27 -0.33
N TRP A 10 -8.38 -1.47 0.07
CA TRP A 10 -8.90 -0.34 -0.70
C TRP A 10 -8.70 0.97 0.07
N LYS A 11 -8.46 2.04 -0.68
CA LYS A 11 -8.54 3.40 -0.18
C LYS A 11 -9.31 4.29 -1.15
N MET A 12 -10.44 4.78 -0.67
CA MET A 12 -11.30 5.72 -1.38
C MET A 12 -11.15 7.13 -0.81
N PHE A 13 -11.21 8.12 -1.68
CA PHE A 13 -11.42 9.54 -1.34
C PHE A 13 -12.63 10.02 -2.13
N GLY A 14 -13.82 9.97 -1.51
CA GLY A 14 -15.08 10.09 -2.25
C GLY A 14 -15.19 8.98 -3.29
N ASP A 15 -15.49 9.36 -4.54
CA ASP A 15 -15.62 8.41 -5.66
C ASP A 15 -14.27 8.00 -6.27
N PHE A 16 -13.16 8.57 -5.81
CA PHE A 16 -11.83 8.27 -6.32
C PHE A 16 -11.16 7.12 -5.56
N ALA A 17 -10.88 6.01 -6.25
CA ALA A 17 -10.13 4.87 -5.72
C ALA A 17 -8.61 5.11 -5.84
N ALA A 18 -7.99 5.63 -4.78
CA ALA A 18 -6.55 5.85 -4.75
C ALA A 18 -5.74 4.56 -4.59
N VAL A 19 -6.29 3.56 -3.91
CA VAL A 19 -5.76 2.19 -3.87
C VAL A 19 -6.94 1.23 -4.05
N LYS A 20 -6.79 0.25 -4.93
CA LYS A 20 -7.85 -0.69 -5.31
C LYS A 20 -7.33 -2.11 -5.21
N ASP A 21 -7.95 -2.92 -4.36
CA ASP A 21 -7.67 -4.36 -4.19
C ASP A 21 -6.17 -4.69 -4.06
N MET A 22 -5.46 -3.93 -3.21
CA MET A 22 -4.03 -4.12 -3.03
C MET A 22 -3.73 -5.32 -2.14
N ASN A 23 -3.01 -6.27 -2.72
CA ASN A 23 -2.46 -7.43 -2.05
C ASN A 23 -0.94 -7.32 -2.03
N LEU A 24 -0.35 -7.27 -0.85
CA LEU A 24 1.07 -7.05 -0.65
C LEU A 24 1.56 -7.85 0.55
N HIS A 25 2.71 -8.48 0.43
CA HIS A 25 3.34 -9.20 1.52
C HIS A 25 4.81 -8.81 1.56
N VAL A 26 5.20 -8.10 2.63
CA VAL A 26 6.58 -7.76 2.95
C VAL A 26 7.04 -8.71 4.05
N LYS A 27 8.07 -9.49 3.76
CA LYS A 27 8.63 -10.43 4.72
C LYS A 27 9.46 -9.72 5.78
N ASP A 28 9.69 -10.42 6.88
CA ASP A 28 10.57 -9.92 7.92
C ASP A 28 11.98 -9.60 7.39
N GLY A 29 12.47 -8.38 7.64
CA GLY A 29 13.78 -7.91 7.18
C GLY A 29 13.88 -7.59 5.67
N GLU A 30 12.78 -7.64 4.93
CA GLU A 30 12.78 -7.32 3.49
C GLU A 30 12.87 -5.80 3.25
N PHE A 31 13.72 -5.39 2.31
CA PHE A 31 13.77 -4.01 1.83
C PHE A 31 12.95 -3.88 0.55
N MET A 32 11.73 -3.32 0.67
CA MET A 32 10.81 -3.11 -0.43
C MET A 32 10.84 -1.67 -0.96
N ILE A 33 10.63 -1.49 -2.26
CA ILE A 33 10.40 -0.19 -2.91
C ILE A 33 9.03 -0.19 -3.59
N LEU A 34 8.23 0.87 -3.37
CA LEU A 34 7.03 1.15 -4.16
C LEU A 34 7.40 2.11 -5.31
N LEU A 35 7.28 1.66 -6.56
CA LEU A 35 7.61 2.43 -7.76
C LEU A 35 6.38 2.59 -8.68
N GLY A 36 6.26 3.76 -9.32
CA GLY A 36 5.20 4.05 -10.30
C GLY A 36 5.01 5.55 -10.53
N PRO A 37 4.19 5.96 -11.51
CA PRO A 37 3.96 7.37 -11.86
C PRO A 37 3.29 8.15 -10.73
N SER A 38 3.28 9.49 -10.82
CA SER A 38 2.54 10.31 -9.84
C SER A 38 1.06 9.92 -9.80
N GLY A 39 0.46 9.90 -8.62
CA GLY A 39 -0.95 9.54 -8.43
C GLY A 39 -1.28 8.03 -8.36
N CYS A 40 -0.32 7.12 -8.55
CA CYS A 40 -0.59 5.67 -8.56
C CYS A 40 -0.79 5.00 -7.18
N GLY A 41 -0.97 5.78 -6.10
CA GLY A 41 -1.29 5.23 -4.78
C GLY A 41 -0.11 4.94 -3.84
N LYS A 42 1.17 5.11 -4.23
CA LYS A 42 2.35 4.79 -3.39
C LYS A 42 2.32 5.42 -2.00
N THR A 43 2.25 6.75 -1.93
CA THR A 43 2.22 7.48 -0.65
C THR A 43 0.96 7.15 0.14
N THR A 44 -0.15 6.91 -0.55
CA THR A 44 -1.40 6.46 0.07
C THR A 44 -1.22 5.09 0.73
N THR A 45 -0.59 4.13 0.06
CA THR A 45 -0.25 2.80 0.62
C THR A 45 0.67 2.91 1.82
N LEU A 46 1.75 3.69 1.75
CA LEU A 46 2.66 3.89 2.89
C LEU A 46 1.95 4.52 4.09
N ARG A 47 1.09 5.50 3.86
CA ARG A 47 0.27 6.12 4.92
C ARG A 47 -0.75 5.16 5.53
N MET A 48 -1.26 4.19 4.76
CA MET A 48 -2.12 3.16 5.35
C MET A 48 -1.34 2.20 6.25
N ILE A 49 -0.08 1.89 5.89
CA ILE A 49 0.79 1.02 6.70
C ILE A 49 1.21 1.71 7.99
N SER A 50 1.45 3.03 7.97
CA SER A 50 1.86 3.79 9.16
C SER A 50 0.76 3.96 10.22
N GLY A 51 -0.50 3.74 9.86
CA GLY A 51 -1.64 4.33 10.55
C GLY A 51 -1.78 5.83 10.29
#